data_AF-A0A7K4EN32-F1
#
_entry.id   AF-A0A7K4EN32-F1
#
_cell.length_a   1.000
_cell.length_b   1.000
_cell.length_c   1.000
_cell.angle_alpha   90.00
_cell.angle_beta   90.00
_cell.angle_gamma   90.00
#
_symmetry.space_group_name_H-M   'P 1'
#
loop_
_entity.id
_entity.type
_entity.pdbx_description
1 polymer ?
#
loop_
_entity_poly.entity_id
_entity_poly.type
_entity_poly.pdbx_seq_one_letter_code
_entity_poly.pdbx_strand_id
1 'polypeptide(L)'
;MLEQTLRRLLGTVLQPRAMSLPLVRQAHGMLTAQVNDDSLMDGADFILAVNARMPLERMRHLFLQQAKVASQEKLPELIRLQLPGIPLSPLPVAPRHLPFHAGFTYFQLDRTAANWPTLMPKGAKSFGFHISGDFPELQLQFWAIRSQ
;
A
#
# COMPACT_ATOMS: atom_id res chain seq x y z
N MET A 1 36.45 4.21 -26.72
CA MET A 1 35.90 2.85 -26.49
C MET A 1 35.96 2.39 -25.01
N LEU A 2 36.79 2.97 -24.13
CA LEU A 2 36.77 2.62 -22.69
C LEU A 2 35.61 3.25 -21.89
N GLU A 3 35.18 4.48 -22.20
CA GLU A 3 34.11 5.17 -21.45
C GLU A 3 32.72 4.53 -21.60
N GLN A 4 32.42 3.91 -22.75
CA GLN A 4 31.14 3.22 -22.98
C GLN A 4 31.03 1.93 -22.17
N THR A 5 32.15 1.23 -21.93
CA THR A 5 32.17 -0.01 -21.15
C THR A 5 31.98 0.26 -19.66
N LEU A 6 32.53 1.37 -19.14
CA LEU A 6 32.32 1.79 -17.74
C LEU A 6 30.87 2.22 -17.46
N ARG A 7 30.24 2.96 -18.39
CA ARG A 7 28.79 3.28 -18.27
C ARG A 7 27.90 2.04 -18.35
N ARG A 8 28.34 0.98 -19.03
CA ARG A 8 27.59 -0.29 -19.11
C ARG A 8 27.75 -1.14 -17.85
N LEU A 9 28.89 -1.07 -17.16
CA LEU A 9 29.14 -1.75 -15.89
C LEU A 9 28.52 -1.02 -14.68
N LEU A 10 28.32 0.29 -14.77
CA LEU A 10 27.59 1.12 -13.80
C LEU A 10 26.10 1.29 -14.14
N GLY A 11 25.63 0.66 -15.22
CA GLY A 11 24.32 0.85 -15.82
C GLY A 11 23.24 -0.12 -15.35
N THR A 12 23.44 -0.82 -14.24
CA THR A 12 22.31 -1.39 -13.50
C THR A 12 21.98 -0.41 -12.39
N VAL A 13 21.15 0.59 -12.70
CA VAL A 13 20.40 1.27 -11.64
C VAL A 13 19.62 0.16 -10.96
N LEU A 14 20.12 -0.31 -9.81
CA LEU A 14 19.43 -1.27 -8.97
C LEU A 14 18.14 -0.56 -8.56
N GLN A 15 17.06 -0.81 -9.30
CA GLN A 15 15.77 -0.31 -8.91
C GLN A 15 15.46 -0.91 -7.54
N PRO A 16 15.20 -0.09 -6.52
CA PRO A 16 14.95 -0.63 -5.19
C PRO A 16 13.74 -1.55 -5.26
N ARG A 17 13.92 -2.78 -4.78
CA ARG A 17 12.90 -3.83 -4.85
C ARG A 17 11.63 -3.47 -4.08
N ALA A 18 11.77 -2.64 -3.05
CA ALA A 18 10.67 -2.00 -2.35
C ALA A 18 10.71 -0.49 -2.59
N MET A 19 9.58 0.09 -2.98
CA MET A 19 9.40 1.51 -3.22
C MET A 19 8.37 2.06 -2.25
N SER A 20 8.72 3.12 -1.53
CA SER A 20 7.77 3.85 -0.71
C SER A 20 6.83 4.64 -1.61
N LEU A 21 5.53 4.57 -1.32
CA LEU A 21 4.46 5.28 -1.99
C LEU A 21 3.91 6.32 -1.00
N PRO A 22 4.29 7.61 -1.15
CA PRO A 22 3.91 8.64 -0.19
C PRO A 22 2.39 8.75 -0.04
N LEU A 23 1.93 8.70 1.22
CA LEU A 23 0.54 8.95 1.56
C LEU A 23 0.30 10.44 1.72
N VAL A 24 -0.63 10.99 0.93
CA VAL A 24 -1.03 12.39 0.97
C VAL A 24 -2.41 12.50 1.61
N ARG A 25 -2.56 13.34 2.63
CA ARG A 25 -3.87 13.62 3.22
C ARG A 25 -4.72 14.43 2.24
N GLN A 26 -5.95 13.99 2.07
CA GLN A 26 -6.97 14.65 1.27
C GLN A 26 -8.11 15.14 2.18
N ALA A 27 -9.10 15.79 1.58
CA ALA A 27 -10.32 16.18 2.28
C ALA A 27 -11.04 14.95 2.89
N HIS A 28 -11.90 15.21 3.88
CA HIS A 28 -12.79 14.22 4.50
C HIS A 28 -12.07 13.00 5.11
N GLY A 29 -10.83 13.18 5.60
CA GLY A 29 -10.08 12.13 6.30
C GLY A 29 -9.61 10.99 5.38
N MET A 30 -9.57 11.21 4.06
CA MET A 30 -8.98 10.26 3.12
C MET A 30 -7.46 10.47 3.02
N LEU A 31 -6.77 9.39 2.71
CA LEU A 31 -5.36 9.41 2.29
C LEU A 31 -5.28 8.85 0.88
N THR A 32 -4.35 9.36 0.08
CA THR A 32 -4.10 8.87 -1.28
C THR A 32 -2.63 8.57 -1.49
N ALA A 33 -2.33 7.53 -2.25
CA ALA A 33 -0.98 7.26 -2.74
C ALA A 33 -1.00 7.06 -4.25
N GLN A 34 -0.19 7.83 -4.96
CA GLN A 34 -0.05 7.72 -6.42
C GLN A 34 1.04 6.70 -6.75
N VAL A 35 0.77 5.86 -7.75
CA VAL A 35 1.72 4.91 -8.33
C VAL A 35 2.09 5.42 -9.72
N ASN A 36 3.29 6.00 -9.81
CA ASN A 36 3.78 6.61 -11.05
C ASN A 36 4.40 5.60 -12.02
N ASP A 37 4.70 4.39 -11.54
CA ASP A 37 5.30 3.33 -12.34
C ASP A 37 4.28 2.24 -12.63
N ASP A 38 3.88 2.14 -13.91
CA ASP A 38 2.88 1.19 -14.38
C ASP A 38 3.28 -0.27 -14.14
N SER A 39 4.58 -0.58 -14.13
CA SER A 39 5.06 -1.94 -13.85
C SER A 39 4.76 -2.39 -12.41
N LEU A 40 4.61 -1.44 -11.47
CA LEU A 40 4.16 -1.75 -10.12
C LEU A 40 2.67 -2.12 -10.11
N MET A 41 1.86 -1.39 -10.86
CA MET A 41 0.43 -1.70 -11.00
C MET A 41 0.20 -3.07 -11.62
N ASP A 42 1.06 -3.52 -12.52
CA ASP A 42 0.95 -4.82 -13.17
C ASP A 42 1.29 -5.99 -12.24
N GLY A 43 2.38 -5.87 -11.47
CA GLY A 43 2.95 -7.05 -10.80
C GLY A 43 3.32 -6.91 -9.33
N ALA A 44 3.41 -5.70 -8.76
CA ALA A 44 3.94 -5.53 -7.41
C ALA A 44 2.97 -5.99 -6.29
N ASP A 45 3.54 -6.48 -5.19
CA ASP A 45 2.81 -6.61 -3.94
C ASP A 45 2.72 -5.24 -3.26
N PHE A 46 1.51 -4.87 -2.83
CA PHE A 46 1.29 -3.61 -2.11
C PHE A 46 1.12 -3.89 -0.62
N ILE A 47 1.98 -3.26 0.18
CA ILE A 47 2.07 -3.46 1.63
C ILE A 47 1.73 -2.16 2.34
N LEU A 48 0.76 -2.23 3.26
CA LEU A 48 0.42 -1.17 4.19
C LEU A 48 1.01 -1.51 5.56
N ALA A 49 1.94 -0.68 6.03
CA ALA A 49 2.48 -0.77 7.38
C ALA A 49 1.73 0.19 8.29
N VAL A 50 1.26 -0.31 9.42
CA VAL A 50 0.37 0.40 10.36
C VAL A 50 0.96 0.34 11.76
N ASN A 51 1.01 1.49 12.43
CA ASN A 51 1.32 1.58 13.85
C ASN A 51 0.34 2.56 14.51
N ALA A 52 -0.10 2.24 15.73
CA ALA A 52 -0.92 3.10 16.56
C ALA A 52 -0.62 2.80 18.03
N ARG A 53 -0.82 3.79 18.91
CA ARG A 53 -0.57 3.68 20.35
C ARG A 53 -1.69 2.88 21.05
N MET A 54 -1.71 1.58 20.81
CA MET A 54 -2.66 0.64 21.39
C MET A 54 -2.14 -0.81 21.31
N PRO A 55 -2.77 -1.79 22.01
CA PRO A 55 -2.34 -3.19 21.94
C PRO A 55 -2.40 -3.76 20.50
N LEU A 56 -1.33 -4.45 20.09
CA LEU A 56 -1.14 -4.91 18.71
C LEU A 56 -2.28 -5.78 18.18
N GLU A 57 -2.71 -6.79 18.94
CA GLU A 57 -3.81 -7.68 18.51
C GLU A 57 -5.13 -6.92 18.34
N ARG A 58 -5.40 -5.95 19.23
CA ARG A 58 -6.57 -5.08 19.13
C ARG A 58 -6.48 -4.18 17.91
N MET A 59 -5.33 -3.56 17.67
CA MET A 59 -5.08 -2.73 16.49
C MET A 59 -5.31 -3.54 15.22
N ARG A 60 -4.71 -4.74 15.14
CA ARG A 60 -4.80 -5.63 13.98
C ARG A 60 -6.26 -5.98 13.66
N HIS A 61 -7.04 -6.37 14.67
CA HIS A 61 -8.44 -6.72 14.49
C HIS A 61 -9.29 -5.52 14.06
N LEU A 62 -9.17 -4.37 14.73
CA LEU A 62 -9.94 -3.17 14.39
C LEU A 62 -9.55 -2.62 13.03
N PHE A 63 -8.27 -2.63 12.69
CA PHE A 63 -7.77 -2.11 11.41
C PHE A 63 -8.34 -2.91 10.24
N LEU A 64 -8.38 -4.25 10.32
CA LEU A 64 -9.01 -5.08 9.29
C LEU A 64 -10.50 -4.78 9.09
N GLN A 65 -11.21 -4.39 10.14
CA GLN A 65 -12.64 -4.09 10.09
C GLN A 65 -12.95 -2.67 9.62
N GLN A 66 -12.04 -1.72 9.88
CA GLN A 66 -12.34 -0.29 9.77
C GLN A 66 -11.49 0.44 8.72
N ALA A 67 -10.44 -0.20 8.20
CA ALA A 67 -9.71 0.30 7.04
C ALA A 67 -10.43 -0.09 5.75
N LYS A 68 -10.62 0.89 4.87
CA LYS A 68 -11.06 0.69 3.49
C LYS A 68 -9.98 1.16 2.53
N VAL A 69 -9.68 0.32 1.54
CA VAL A 69 -8.72 0.61 0.47
C VAL A 69 -9.36 0.30 -0.87
N ALA A 70 -9.22 1.18 -1.86
CA ALA A 70 -9.68 1.00 -3.24
C ALA A 70 -8.99 2.04 -4.13
N SER A 71 -9.35 2.12 -5.41
CA SER A 71 -8.85 3.21 -6.24
C SER A 71 -9.33 4.53 -5.66
N GLN A 72 -8.55 5.59 -5.85
CA GLN A 72 -8.92 6.92 -5.35
C GLN A 72 -10.32 7.33 -5.83
N GLU A 73 -10.68 6.98 -7.06
CA GLU A 73 -11.96 7.31 -7.68
C GLU A 73 -13.11 6.45 -7.12
N LYS A 74 -12.85 5.17 -6.81
CA LYS A 74 -13.88 4.24 -6.34
C LYS A 74 -14.16 4.36 -4.84
N LEU A 75 -13.15 4.74 -4.05
CA LEU A 75 -13.24 4.75 -2.59
C LEU A 75 -14.45 5.55 -2.03
N PRO A 76 -14.78 6.76 -2.49
CA PRO A 76 -15.92 7.52 -1.97
C PRO A 76 -17.26 6.78 -2.10
N GLU A 77 -17.45 6.05 -3.21
CA GLU A 77 -18.65 5.25 -3.44
C GLU A 77 -18.72 4.08 -2.45
N LEU A 78 -17.59 3.39 -2.18
CA LEU A 78 -17.54 2.30 -1.22
C LEU A 78 -17.81 2.75 0.21
N ILE A 79 -17.38 3.97 0.56
CA ILE A 79 -17.69 4.59 1.85
C ILE A 79 -19.19 4.84 1.93
N ARG A 80 -19.76 5.55 0.95
CA ARG A 80 -21.19 5.92 0.92
C ARG A 80 -22.11 4.71 0.95
N LEU A 81 -21.80 3.69 0.16
CA LEU A 81 -22.61 2.48 0.01
C LEU A 81 -22.25 1.39 1.03
N GLN A 82 -21.34 1.68 1.97
CA GLN A 82 -20.83 0.72 2.95
C GLN A 82 -20.30 -0.60 2.34
N LEU A 83 -19.80 -0.54 1.11
CA LEU A 83 -19.25 -1.69 0.42
C LEU A 83 -17.84 -2.03 0.94
N PRO A 84 -17.44 -3.31 0.87
CA PRO A 84 -16.09 -3.72 1.21
C PRO A 84 -15.06 -3.17 0.20
N GLY A 85 -13.87 -2.86 0.69
CA GLY A 85 -12.72 -2.49 -0.13
C GLY A 85 -11.88 -3.71 -0.54
N ILE A 86 -10.65 -3.43 -0.97
CA ILE A 86 -9.62 -4.44 -1.22
C ILE A 86 -9.34 -5.15 0.09
N PRO A 87 -9.43 -6.49 0.16
CA PRO A 87 -9.12 -7.22 1.37
C PRO A 87 -7.66 -7.01 1.80
N LEU A 88 -7.47 -6.85 3.11
CA LEU A 88 -6.16 -6.72 3.73
C LEU A 88 -5.79 -8.03 4.41
N SER A 89 -4.66 -8.61 4.02
CA SER A 89 -4.12 -9.84 4.61
C SER A 89 -3.00 -9.51 5.59
N PRO A 90 -3.13 -9.80 6.90
CA PRO A 90 -2.08 -9.53 7.86
C PRO A 90 -0.87 -10.43 7.59
N LEU A 91 0.32 -9.83 7.62
CA LEU A 91 1.58 -10.56 7.49
C LEU A 91 2.17 -10.84 8.88
N PRO A 92 2.61 -12.07 9.16
CA PRO A 92 3.15 -12.44 10.48
C PRO A 92 4.51 -11.80 10.76
N VAL A 93 5.24 -11.39 9.72
CA VAL A 93 6.55 -10.75 9.81
C VAL A 93 6.66 -9.64 8.77
N ALA A 94 7.50 -8.65 9.06
CA ALA A 94 7.84 -7.60 8.10
C ALA A 94 8.45 -8.21 6.83
N PRO A 95 8.03 -7.80 5.61
CA PRO A 95 8.69 -8.24 4.39
C PRO A 95 10.16 -7.84 4.38
N ARG A 96 11.05 -8.75 3.98
CA ARG A 96 12.52 -8.58 4.04
C ARG A 96 13.06 -7.36 3.29
N HIS A 97 12.29 -6.84 2.33
CA HIS A 97 12.68 -5.70 1.50
C HIS A 97 12.31 -4.35 2.11
N LEU A 98 11.49 -4.31 3.17
CA LEU A 98 11.09 -3.07 3.82
C LEU A 98 12.06 -2.75 4.97
N PRO A 99 12.32 -1.45 5.22
CA PRO A 99 13.04 -1.05 6.42
C PRO A 99 12.28 -1.52 7.66
N PHE A 100 13.02 -2.05 8.64
CA PHE A 100 12.42 -2.48 9.89
C PHE A 100 12.00 -1.26 10.72
N HIS A 101 10.72 -1.20 11.07
CA HIS A 101 10.19 -0.21 11.99
C HIS A 101 9.53 -0.94 13.16
N ALA A 102 10.09 -0.79 14.36
CA ALA A 102 9.52 -1.39 15.57
C ALA A 102 8.08 -0.90 15.78
N GLY A 103 7.19 -1.83 16.17
CA GLY A 103 5.78 -1.53 16.47
C GLY A 103 4.84 -1.50 15.26
N PHE A 104 5.34 -1.65 14.03
CA PHE A 104 4.49 -1.74 12.84
C PHE A 104 3.93 -3.15 12.64
N THR A 105 2.65 -3.21 12.28
CA THR A 105 1.98 -4.39 11.72
C THR A 105 1.82 -4.20 10.22
N TYR A 106 2.01 -5.26 9.45
CA TYR A 106 2.04 -5.20 8.00
C TYR A 106 0.83 -5.93 7.42
N PHE A 107 0.19 -5.30 6.43
CA PHE A 107 -0.94 -5.85 5.71
C PHE A 107 -0.63 -5.84 4.22
N GLN A 108 -0.81 -6.97 3.55
CA GLN A 108 -0.75 -7.06 2.10
C GLN A 108 -2.16 -6.82 1.53
N LEU A 109 -2.26 -5.99 0.50
CA LEU A 109 -3.49 -5.87 -0.28
C LEU A 109 -3.67 -7.12 -1.12
N ASP A 110 -4.82 -7.78 -0.99
CA ASP A 110 -5.14 -8.98 -1.77
C ASP A 110 -5.54 -8.61 -3.20
N ARG A 111 -4.58 -8.76 -4.12
CA ARG A 111 -4.79 -8.55 -5.57
C ARG A 111 -5.53 -9.70 -6.26
N THR A 112 -5.64 -10.85 -5.59
CA THR A 112 -6.27 -12.06 -6.14
C THR A 112 -7.77 -12.10 -5.89
N ALA A 113 -8.29 -11.16 -5.07
CA ALA A 113 -9.70 -11.02 -4.78
C ALA A 113 -10.53 -10.83 -6.07
N ALA A 114 -11.65 -11.56 -6.18
CA ALA A 114 -12.49 -11.55 -7.38
C ALA A 114 -13.04 -10.16 -7.74
N ASN A 115 -13.23 -9.29 -6.75
CA ASN A 115 -13.69 -7.92 -6.92
C ASN A 115 -12.56 -6.91 -7.21
N TRP A 116 -11.31 -7.35 -7.32
CA TRP A 116 -10.17 -6.49 -7.64
C TRP A 116 -10.41 -5.61 -8.88
N PRO A 117 -10.89 -6.11 -10.04
CA PRO A 117 -11.10 -5.26 -11.23
C PRO A 117 -12.14 -4.15 -11.03
N THR A 118 -13.07 -4.33 -10.08
CA THR A 118 -14.07 -3.31 -9.73
C THR A 118 -13.49 -2.27 -8.76
N LEU A 119 -12.63 -2.70 -7.84
CA LEU A 119 -12.01 -1.85 -6.82
C LEU A 119 -10.78 -1.09 -7.36
N MET A 120 -10.08 -1.69 -8.31
CA MET A 120 -8.94 -1.16 -9.07
C MET A 120 -9.20 -1.35 -10.56
N PRO A 121 -10.01 -0.48 -11.18
CA PRO A 121 -10.24 -0.53 -12.61
C PRO A 121 -8.95 -0.38 -13.40
N LYS A 122 -8.91 -0.99 -14.59
CA LYS A 122 -7.77 -0.87 -15.50
C LYS A 122 -7.47 0.60 -15.78
N GLY A 123 -6.22 1.01 -15.59
CA GLY A 123 -5.77 2.40 -15.78
C GLY A 123 -5.85 3.27 -14.52
N ALA A 124 -6.42 2.79 -13.41
CA ALA A 124 -6.27 3.44 -12.12
C ALA A 124 -4.78 3.47 -11.74
N LYS A 125 -4.30 4.63 -11.28
CA LYS A 125 -2.89 4.84 -10.88
C LYS A 125 -2.74 5.36 -9.45
N SER A 126 -3.82 5.34 -8.66
CA SER A 126 -3.79 5.82 -7.29
C SER A 126 -4.67 4.98 -6.38
N PHE A 127 -4.15 4.74 -5.18
CA PHE A 127 -4.86 4.12 -4.08
C PHE A 127 -5.46 5.21 -3.21
N GLY A 128 -6.70 5.00 -2.78
CA GLY A 128 -7.35 5.73 -1.71
C GLY A 128 -7.46 4.87 -0.47
N PHE A 129 -7.27 5.48 0.69
CA PHE A 129 -7.41 4.86 2.00
C PHE A 129 -8.36 5.68 2.86
N HIS A 130 -9.25 5.00 3.56
CA HIS A 130 -10.10 5.59 4.59
C HIS A 130 -10.05 4.70 5.82
N ILE A 131 -9.59 5.25 6.93
CA ILE A 131 -9.51 4.55 8.21
C ILE A 131 -10.61 5.11 9.09
N SER A 132 -11.72 4.39 9.19
CA SER A 132 -12.78 4.72 10.14
C SER A 132 -12.32 4.32 11.54
N GLY A 133 -12.65 5.08 12.57
CA GLY A 133 -12.34 4.72 13.96
C GLY A 133 -11.13 5.43 14.57
N ASP A 134 -10.93 5.14 15.86
CA ASP A 134 -9.94 5.81 16.69
C ASP A 134 -8.66 4.98 16.81
N PHE A 135 -7.61 5.47 16.15
CA PHE A 135 -6.27 4.92 16.19
C PHE A 135 -5.34 6.01 16.73
N PRO A 136 -5.09 6.05 18.05
CA PRO A 136 -4.25 7.07 18.66
C PRO A 136 -2.85 7.07 18.05
N GLU A 137 -2.34 8.25 17.70
CA GLU A 137 -1.01 8.42 17.09
C GLU A 137 -0.82 7.54 15.83
N LEU A 138 -1.87 7.35 15.02
CA LEU A 138 -1.83 6.54 13.81
C LEU A 138 -0.71 6.96 12.84
N GLN A 139 0.17 6.02 12.55
CA GLN A 139 1.20 6.10 11.54
C GLN A 139 0.90 5.07 10.44
N LEU A 140 0.95 5.53 9.20
CA LEU A 140 0.76 4.70 8.02
C LEU A 140 1.93 4.90 7.07
N GLN A 141 2.40 3.78 6.50
CA GLN A 141 3.33 3.80 5.38
C GLN A 141 2.81 2.84 4.32
N PHE A 142 2.91 3.24 3.05
CA PHE A 142 2.50 2.41 1.93
C PHE A 142 3.68 2.10 1.04
N TRP A 143 3.80 0.85 0.63
CA TRP A 143 4.96 0.34 -0.09
C TRP A 143 4.50 -0.54 -1.24
N ALA A 144 5.24 -0.50 -2.34
CA ALA A 144 5.15 -1.48 -3.42
C ALA A 144 6.44 -2.33 -3.45
N ILE A 145 6.30 -3.65 -3.49
CA ILE A 145 7.42 -4.59 -3.62
C ILE A 145 7.31 -5.26 -5.00
N ARG A 146 8.35 -5.11 -5.82
CA ARG A 146 8.38 -5.76 -7.14
C ARG A 146 8.42 -7.29 -6.98
N SER A 147 7.51 -7.94 -7.68
CA SER A 147 7.52 -9.38 -7.93
C SER A 147 8.62 -9.64 -8.95
N GLN A 148 9.78 -10.08 -8.45
CA GLN A 148 11.00 -10.53 -9.17
C GLN A 148 11.20 -10.11 -10.63
#